data_AF-A0A5B8NLZ8-F1
#
_entry.id   AF-A0A5B8NLZ8-F1
#
_cell.length_a   1.000
_cell.length_b   1.000
_cell.length_c   1.000
_cell.angle_alpha   90.00
_cell.angle_beta   90.00
_cell.angle_gamma   90.00
#
_symmetry.space_group_name_H-M   'P 1'
#
loop_
_entity.id
_entity.type
_entity.pdbx_description
1 polymer ?
#
loop_
_entity_poly.entity_id
_entity_poly.type
_entity_poly.pdbx_seq_one_letter_code
_entity_poly.pdbx_strand_id
1 'polypeptide(L)'
;MAIIVSWVVFRANTLGGSYNIIIGMFGGNGFILPELYIEQLNFLSRLGVQFGTLNNYGGNESVVLLLSLLGITLFLPNLYQIMSHEVVTLDIYNHLSSQKKAWYRWRPNFIYAGFTAVLLITALIFRDQPNEFLYFQF
;
A
#
# COMPACT_ATOMS: atom_id res chain seq x y z
N MET A 1 13.86 6.30 -3.60
CA MET A 1 14.32 5.03 -4.21
C MET A 1 15.62 4.50 -3.59
N ALA A 2 16.65 5.34 -3.34
CA ALA A 2 17.92 4.87 -2.75
C ALA A 2 17.78 4.09 -1.44
N ILE A 3 16.91 4.54 -0.52
CA ILE A 3 16.64 3.86 0.75
C ILE A 3 16.05 2.46 0.52
N ILE A 4 15.09 2.34 -0.39
CA ILE A 4 14.42 1.06 -0.69
C ILE A 4 15.41 0.07 -1.30
N VAL A 5 16.22 0.52 -2.27
CA VAL A 5 17.25 -0.32 -2.89
C VAL A 5 18.26 -0.81 -1.85
N SER A 6 18.74 0.09 -0.98
CA SER A 6 19.63 -0.29 0.13
C SER A 6 18.97 -1.31 1.05
N TRP A 7 17.71 -1.11 1.42
CA TRP A 7 16.99 -1.99 2.34
C TRP A 7 16.79 -3.40 1.77
N VAL A 8 16.53 -3.53 0.47
CA VAL A 8 16.40 -4.84 -0.19
C VAL A 8 17.69 -5.64 -0.12
N VAL A 9 18.86 -4.99 -0.29
CA VAL A 9 20.17 -5.65 -0.19
C VAL A 9 20.44 -6.15 1.23
N PHE A 10 20.14 -5.34 2.25
CA PHE A 10 20.38 -5.72 3.64
C PHE A 10 19.36 -6.71 4.21
N ARG A 11 18.14 -6.79 3.65
CA ARG A 11 17.07 -7.67 4.15
C ARG A 11 17.03 -9.03 3.46
N ALA A 12 17.61 -9.19 2.28
CA ALA A 12 17.54 -10.45 1.55
C ALA A 12 18.48 -11.53 2.14
N ASN A 13 18.02 -12.78 2.15
CA ASN A 13 18.82 -13.92 2.61
C ASN A 13 20.06 -14.21 1.73
N THR A 14 20.07 -13.72 0.49
CA THR A 14 21.17 -13.90 -0.47
C THR A 14 21.33 -12.68 -1.39
N LEU A 15 22.53 -12.46 -1.91
CA LEU A 15 22.80 -11.42 -2.91
C LEU A 15 22.06 -11.67 -4.24
N GLY A 16 21.88 -12.92 -4.63
CA GLY A 16 21.07 -13.26 -5.82
C GLY A 16 19.59 -12.92 -5.62
N GLY A 17 19.06 -13.14 -4.42
CA GLY A 17 17.68 -12.80 -4.07
C GLY A 17 17.41 -11.30 -4.10
N SER A 18 18.31 -10.49 -3.52
CA SER A 18 18.15 -9.02 -3.56
C SER A 18 18.20 -8.48 -4.99
N TYR A 19 19.09 -9.01 -5.85
CA TYR A 19 19.20 -8.63 -7.26
C TYR A 19 17.89 -8.89 -8.02
N ASN A 20 17.29 -10.07 -7.86
CA ASN A 20 16.02 -10.41 -8.51
C ASN A 20 14.86 -9.51 -8.06
N ILE A 21 14.82 -9.15 -6.77
CA ILE A 21 13.81 -8.23 -6.24
C ILE A 21 14.00 -6.84 -6.85
N ILE A 22 15.22 -6.32 -6.88
CA ILE A 22 15.52 -5.00 -7.45
C ILE A 22 15.13 -4.95 -8.93
N ILE A 23 15.51 -5.96 -9.72
CA ILE A 23 15.10 -6.06 -11.13
C ILE A 23 13.57 -6.09 -11.25
N GLY A 24 12.90 -6.87 -10.40
CA GLY A 24 11.44 -6.94 -10.38
C GLY A 24 10.79 -5.57 -10.11
N MET A 25 11.36 -4.77 -9.21
CA MET A 25 10.87 -3.41 -8.91
C MET A 25 10.99 -2.46 -10.11
N PHE A 26 12.01 -2.62 -10.94
CA PHE A 26 12.19 -1.84 -12.17
C PHE A 26 11.48 -2.44 -13.39
N GLY A 27 10.72 -3.53 -13.21
CA GLY A 27 9.99 -4.19 -14.30
C GLY A 27 10.86 -5.01 -15.24
N GLY A 28 12.09 -5.39 -14.84
CA GLY A 28 12.99 -6.18 -15.68
C GLY A 28 12.58 -7.65 -15.88
N ASN A 29 11.53 -8.11 -15.19
CA ASN A 29 10.87 -9.40 -15.44
C ASN A 29 9.80 -9.31 -16.55
N GLY A 30 9.65 -8.15 -17.18
CA GLY A 30 8.62 -7.89 -18.18
C GLY A 30 7.26 -7.58 -17.58
N PHE A 31 6.30 -7.32 -18.46
CA PHE A 31 4.91 -7.05 -18.11
C PHE A 31 4.03 -8.08 -18.81
N ILE A 32 3.11 -8.70 -18.06
CA ILE A 32 2.16 -9.67 -18.59
C ILE A 32 0.76 -9.07 -18.45
N LEU A 33 0.06 -8.95 -19.57
CA LEU A 33 -1.34 -8.53 -19.61
C LEU A 33 -2.27 -9.72 -19.92
N PRO A 34 -3.53 -9.69 -19.45
CA PRO A 34 -4.52 -10.71 -19.81
C PRO A 34 -4.76 -10.77 -21.31
N GLU A 35 -4.90 -11.97 -21.85
CA GLU A 35 -5.18 -12.22 -23.29
C GLU A 35 -6.44 -11.49 -23.81
N LEU A 36 -7.39 -11.21 -22.91
CA LEU A 36 -8.62 -10.44 -23.18
C LEU A 36 -8.36 -9.08 -23.83
N TYR A 37 -7.19 -8.49 -23.60
CA TYR A 37 -6.83 -7.17 -24.12
C TYR A 37 -5.94 -7.21 -25.37
N ILE A 38 -5.66 -8.39 -25.93
CA ILE A 38 -4.82 -8.52 -27.12
C ILE A 38 -5.35 -7.65 -28.25
N GLU A 39 -6.66 -7.69 -28.54
CA GLU A 39 -7.25 -6.95 -29.66
C GLU A 39 -7.10 -5.43 -29.52
N GLN A 40 -7.23 -4.86 -28.30
CA GLN A 40 -7.13 -3.41 -28.10
C GLN A 40 -5.69 -2.93 -27.87
N LEU A 41 -4.84 -3.77 -27.25
CA LEU A 41 -3.52 -3.38 -26.77
C LEU A 41 -2.37 -4.10 -27.48
N ASN A 42 -2.61 -4.77 -28.60
CA ASN A 42 -1.58 -5.52 -29.33
C ASN A 42 -0.31 -4.69 -29.63
N PHE A 43 -0.44 -3.38 -29.81
CA PHE A 43 0.72 -2.50 -30.04
C PHE A 43 1.77 -2.56 -28.92
N LEU A 44 1.36 -2.89 -27.69
CA LEU A 44 2.25 -3.04 -26.54
C LEU A 44 3.16 -4.27 -26.64
N SER A 45 2.80 -5.26 -27.47
CA SER A 45 3.68 -6.41 -27.75
C SER A 45 5.03 -5.97 -28.34
N ARG A 46 5.03 -4.88 -29.12
CA ARG A 46 6.24 -4.29 -29.71
C ARG A 46 7.13 -3.60 -28.66
N LEU A 47 6.55 -3.24 -27.50
CA LEU A 47 7.27 -2.66 -26.36
C LEU A 47 7.73 -3.72 -25.35
N GLY A 48 7.61 -5.01 -25.68
CA GLY A 48 8.04 -6.11 -24.82
C GLY A 48 7.00 -6.56 -23.80
N VAL A 49 5.74 -6.11 -23.91
CA VAL A 49 4.63 -6.58 -23.07
C VAL A 49 4.11 -7.90 -23.62
N GLN A 50 4.07 -8.93 -22.77
CA GLN A 50 3.55 -10.24 -23.13
C GLN A 50 2.06 -10.33 -22.78
N PHE A 51 1.33 -11.15 -23.52
CA PHE A 51 -0.06 -11.48 -23.19
C PHE A 51 -0.13 -12.94 -22.78
N GLY A 52 -0.82 -13.23 -21.68
CA GLY A 52 -0.93 -14.59 -21.17
C GLY A 52 -2.04 -14.75 -20.14
N THR A 53 -2.18 -15.97 -19.62
CA THR A 53 -3.14 -16.29 -18.58
C THR A 53 -2.64 -15.83 -17.21
N LEU A 54 -3.42 -14.97 -16.55
CA LEU A 54 -3.16 -14.58 -15.16
C LEU A 54 -4.14 -15.33 -14.25
N ASN A 55 -3.63 -16.30 -13.49
CA ASN A 55 -4.44 -17.19 -12.63
C ASN A 55 -5.29 -16.45 -11.58
N ASN A 56 -4.88 -15.24 -11.16
CA ASN A 56 -5.57 -14.44 -10.14
C ASN A 56 -6.24 -13.18 -10.72
N TYR A 57 -6.40 -13.09 -12.03
CA TYR A 57 -7.03 -11.94 -12.66
C TYR A 57 -8.55 -12.12 -12.72
N GLY A 58 -9.27 -11.40 -11.86
CA GLY A 58 -10.75 -11.43 -11.79
C GLY A 58 -11.44 -10.61 -12.89
N GLY A 59 -10.85 -10.49 -14.08
CA GLY A 59 -11.46 -9.79 -15.21
C GLY A 59 -11.56 -8.27 -15.04
N ASN A 60 -12.49 -7.67 -15.79
CA ASN A 60 -12.74 -6.21 -15.79
C ASN A 60 -13.06 -5.66 -14.39
N GLU A 61 -13.72 -6.44 -13.53
CA GLU A 61 -14.04 -6.04 -12.16
C GLU A 61 -12.78 -5.72 -11.36
N SER A 62 -11.72 -6.51 -11.56
CA SER A 62 -10.42 -6.28 -10.91
C SER A 62 -9.78 -4.97 -11.37
N VAL A 63 -9.91 -4.62 -12.66
CA VAL A 63 -9.39 -3.35 -13.19
C VAL A 63 -10.19 -2.16 -12.67
N VAL A 64 -11.52 -2.27 -12.62
CA VAL A 64 -12.38 -1.22 -12.04
C VAL A 64 -12.07 -1.04 -10.54
N LEU A 65 -11.87 -2.13 -9.80
CA LEU A 65 -11.46 -2.08 -8.41
C LEU A 65 -10.08 -1.42 -8.27
N LEU A 66 -9.10 -1.81 -9.08
CA LEU A 66 -7.74 -1.25 -9.02
C LEU A 66 -7.73 0.24 -9.37
N LEU A 67 -8.47 0.66 -10.40
CA LEU A 67 -8.61 2.07 -10.77
C LEU A 67 -9.36 2.88 -9.70
N SER A 68 -10.39 2.31 -9.08
CA SER A 68 -11.10 2.98 -7.98
C SER A 68 -10.23 3.13 -6.73
N LEU A 69 -9.46 2.11 -6.35
CA LEU A 69 -8.49 2.18 -5.26
C LEU A 69 -7.36 3.17 -5.56
N LEU A 70 -6.89 3.23 -6.81
CA LEU A 70 -5.91 4.22 -7.23
C LEU A 70 -6.48 5.63 -7.10
N GLY A 71 -7.72 5.84 -7.54
CA GLY A 71 -8.44 7.11 -7.34
C GLY A 71 -8.54 7.47 -5.86
N ILE A 72 -8.91 6.52 -5.01
CA ILE A 72 -8.95 6.71 -3.55
C ILE A 72 -7.58 7.13 -3.03
N THR A 73 -6.51 6.43 -3.44
CA THR A 73 -5.14 6.70 -2.96
C THR A 73 -4.62 8.07 -3.41
N LEU A 74 -5.03 8.53 -4.60
CA LEU A 74 -4.60 9.82 -5.15
C LEU A 74 -5.38 11.00 -4.56
N PHE A 75 -6.67 10.82 -4.27
CA PHE A 75 -7.56 11.92 -3.87
C PHE A 75 -7.90 11.96 -2.38
N LEU A 76 -7.94 10.82 -1.68
CA LEU A 76 -8.22 10.81 -0.25
C LEU A 76 -6.96 11.10 0.57
N PRO A 77 -7.10 11.84 1.69
CA PRO A 77 -5.98 12.14 2.55
C PRO A 77 -5.48 10.88 3.25
N ASN A 78 -4.16 10.74 3.33
CA ASN A 78 -3.53 9.67 4.10
C ASN A 78 -3.83 9.86 5.60
N LEU A 79 -3.84 8.77 6.38
CA LEU A 79 -3.92 8.78 7.85
C LEU A 79 -3.00 9.82 8.51
N TYR A 80 -1.75 9.95 8.04
CA TYR A 80 -0.83 10.96 8.56
C TYR A 80 -1.33 12.39 8.34
N GLN A 81 -2.01 12.67 7.22
CA GLN A 81 -2.60 13.98 6.93
C GLN A 81 -3.86 14.20 7.79
N ILE A 82 -4.67 13.17 8.01
CA ILE A 82 -5.85 13.20 8.87
C ILE A 82 -5.46 13.48 10.33
N MET A 83 -4.41 12.83 10.83
CA MET A 83 -3.90 12.96 12.21
C MET A 83 -2.93 14.13 12.42
N SER A 84 -2.72 14.98 11.39
CA SER A 84 -1.72 16.07 11.40
C SER A 84 -1.86 17.12 12.52
N HIS A 85 -2.94 17.09 13.30
CA HIS A 85 -3.15 17.97 14.45
C HIS A 85 -2.45 17.47 15.71
N GLU A 86 -2.46 16.16 15.94
CA GLU A 86 -1.75 15.54 17.04
C GLU A 86 -0.28 15.43 16.62
N VAL A 87 0.65 15.70 17.54
CA VAL A 87 2.08 15.65 17.26
C VAL A 87 2.44 14.22 16.86
N VAL A 88 2.45 13.94 15.56
CA VAL A 88 2.99 12.70 15.03
C VAL A 88 4.49 12.75 15.33
N THR A 89 4.97 11.81 16.15
CA THR A 89 6.31 11.78 16.74
C THR A 89 7.47 11.78 15.73
N LEU A 90 7.19 11.69 14.42
CA LEU A 90 8.19 11.88 13.39
C LEU A 90 8.33 13.37 13.04
N ASP A 91 9.45 13.96 13.46
CA ASP A 91 9.88 15.33 13.18
C ASP A 91 9.83 15.67 11.67
N ILE A 92 10.02 14.65 10.82
CA ILE A 92 9.92 14.72 9.36
C ILE A 92 8.54 15.26 8.92
N TYR A 93 7.46 15.02 9.68
CA TYR A 93 6.09 15.39 9.32
C TYR A 93 5.64 16.72 9.94
N ASN A 94 6.48 17.41 10.70
CA ASN A 94 6.14 18.71 11.31
C ASN A 94 5.83 19.80 10.28
N HIS A 95 6.32 19.68 9.04
CA HIS A 95 5.96 20.61 7.96
C HIS A 95 4.54 20.38 7.40
N LEU A 96 3.94 19.20 7.62
CA LEU A 96 2.56 18.89 7.19
C LEU A 96 1.52 19.45 8.18
N SER A 97 1.89 19.68 9.45
CA SER A 97 1.00 20.31 10.43
C SER A 97 0.75 21.80 10.13
N SER A 98 1.70 22.47 9.45
CA SER A 98 1.61 23.87 9.00
C SER A 98 0.57 24.10 7.89
N GLN A 99 0.10 23.05 7.23
CA GLN A 99 -0.97 23.15 6.22
C GLN A 99 -2.27 23.70 6.86
N LYS A 100 -3.01 24.50 6.11
CA LYS A 100 -4.23 25.20 6.57
C LYS A 100 -5.28 24.23 7.16
N LYS A 101 -6.24 24.79 7.89
CA LYS A 101 -7.38 24.12 8.54
C LYS A 101 -8.18 23.27 7.54
N ALA A 102 -7.75 22.04 7.32
CA ALA A 102 -8.43 21.09 6.45
C ALA A 102 -9.67 20.51 7.15
N TRP A 103 -10.76 20.34 6.40
CA TRP A 103 -12.05 19.83 6.88
C TRP A 103 -11.99 18.34 7.28
N TYR A 104 -11.01 17.61 6.75
CA TYR A 104 -10.73 16.19 7.04
C TYR A 104 -9.76 15.97 8.21
N ARG A 105 -9.34 17.02 8.91
CA ARG A 105 -8.51 16.86 10.12
C ARG A 105 -9.34 16.23 11.23
N TRP A 106 -8.83 15.13 11.78
CA TRP A 106 -9.44 14.50 12.94
C TRP A 106 -9.37 15.45 14.13
N ARG A 107 -10.45 15.48 14.92
CA ARG A 107 -10.53 16.22 16.17
C ARG A 107 -11.06 15.29 17.25
N PRO A 108 -10.37 15.17 18.40
CA PRO A 108 -10.85 14.36 19.50
C PRO A 108 -12.20 14.91 19.99
N ASN A 109 -13.22 14.05 19.96
CA ASN A 109 -14.57 14.35 20.48
C ASN A 109 -15.09 13.11 21.22
N PHE A 110 -15.99 13.32 22.20
CA PHE A 110 -16.60 12.25 23.01
C PHE A 110 -17.32 11.19 22.17
N ILE A 111 -17.85 11.56 21.00
CA ILE A 111 -18.47 10.61 20.06
C ILE A 111 -17.42 9.60 19.55
N TYR A 112 -16.25 10.09 19.11
CA TYR A 112 -15.16 9.23 18.67
C TYR A 112 -14.63 8.39 19.84
N ALA A 113 -14.53 8.96 21.04
CA ALA A 113 -14.11 8.23 22.23
C ALA A 113 -15.04 7.04 22.53
N GLY A 114 -16.36 7.27 22.50
CA GLY A 114 -17.36 6.21 22.67
C GLY A 114 -17.25 5.13 21.58
N PHE A 115 -17.12 5.53 20.31
CA PHE A 115 -16.94 4.59 19.20
C PHE A 115 -15.65 3.76 19.34
N THR A 116 -14.52 4.39 19.68
CA THR A 116 -13.26 3.69 19.93
C THR A 116 -13.34 2.78 21.15
N ALA A 117 -14.10 3.14 22.18
CA ALA A 117 -14.30 2.28 23.35
C ALA A 117 -15.12 1.04 23.00
N VAL A 118 -16.20 1.18 22.22
CA VAL A 118 -16.97 0.03 21.71
C VAL A 118 -16.09 -0.85 20.84
N LEU A 119 -15.33 -0.28 19.90
CA LEU A 119 -14.38 -1.03 19.08
C LEU A 119 -13.34 -1.77 19.92
N LEU A 120 -12.77 -1.13 20.93
CA LEU A 120 -11.80 -1.74 21.83
C LEU A 120 -12.41 -2.90 22.63
N ILE A 121 -13.62 -2.73 23.17
CA ILE A 121 -14.34 -3.81 23.87
C ILE A 121 -14.59 -4.97 22.92
N THR A 122 -15.06 -4.71 21.70
CA THR A 122 -15.26 -5.78 20.71
C THR A 122 -13.94 -6.47 20.34
N ALA A 123 -12.87 -5.71 20.13
CA ALA A 123 -11.56 -6.28 19.81
C ALA A 123 -11.01 -7.16 20.94
N LEU A 124 -11.28 -6.81 22.21
CA LEU A 124 -10.89 -7.63 23.37
C LEU A 124 -11.72 -8.91 23.49
N ILE A 125 -13.02 -8.85 23.19
CA ILE A 125 -13.91 -10.02 23.25
C ILE A 125 -13.56 -11.02 22.13
N PHE A 126 -13.24 -10.53 20.93
CA PHE A 126 -12.96 -11.36 19.75
C PHE A 126 -11.48 -11.71 19.58
N ARG A 127 -10.65 -11.53 20.61
CA ARG A 127 -9.20 -11.82 20.53
C ARG A 127 -8.92 -13.32 20.70
N ASP A 128 -8.94 -14.04 19.58
CA ASP A 128 -8.78 -15.51 19.57
C ASP A 128 -7.46 -16.02 18.96
N GLN A 129 -6.40 -15.19 18.88
CA GLN A 129 -5.11 -15.65 18.35
C GLN A 129 -3.93 -15.34 19.27
N PRO A 130 -2.97 -16.28 19.44
CA PRO A 130 -1.65 -15.95 19.96
C PRO A 130 -1.04 -14.94 18.99
N ASN A 131 -0.85 -13.72 19.48
CA ASN A 131 -0.19 -12.68 18.73
C ASN A 131 1.29 -13.04 18.73
N GLU A 132 1.70 -13.94 17.82
CA GLU A 132 3.11 -14.16 17.54
C GLU A 132 3.65 -12.80 17.10
N PHE A 133 4.44 -12.20 17.98
CA PHE A 133 5.12 -10.95 17.71
C PHE A 133 5.95 -11.17 16.44
N LEU A 134 5.46 -10.67 15.30
CA LEU A 134 6.15 -10.67 14.01
C LEU A 134 7.39 -9.74 14.00
N TYR A 135 7.77 -9.22 15.16
CA TYR A 135 8.95 -8.42 15.36
C TYR A 135 9.98 -9.30 16.08
N PHE A 136 10.96 -9.74 15.30
CA PHE A 136 12.24 -10.32 15.75
C PHE A 136 12.26 -11.84 16.00
N GLN A 137 12.20 -12.62 14.93
CA GLN A 137 13.10 -13.77 14.83
C GLN A 137 14.28 -13.35 13.94
N PHE A 138 15.43 -13.11 14.57
CA PHE A 138 16.72 -12.93 13.90
C PHE A 138 17.32 -14.29 13.58
#